data_AF-A0A7Y5DV26-F1
#
_entry.id   AF-A0A7Y5DV26-F1
#
_cell.length_a   1.000
_cell.length_b   1.000
_cell.length_c   1.000
_cell.angle_alpha   90.00
_cell.angle_beta   90.00
_cell.angle_gamma   90.00
#
_symmetry.space_group_name_H-M   'P 1'
#
loop_
_entity.id
_entity.type
_entity.pdbx_description
1 polymer ?
#
loop_
_entity_poly.entity_id
_entity_poly.type
_entity_poly.pdbx_seq_one_letter_code
_entity_poly.pdbx_strand_id
1 'polypeptide(L)' 'MKKATLCVDVNSDEREVVEVWLVKWREALGFCSENEGCGCCVDIYHIEAPEAAIAELPLSVLATSDWSEDDG' A
#
# COMPACT_ATOMS: atom_id res chain seq x y z
N MET A 1 -11.03 -5.54 8.45
CA MET A 1 -10.01 -4.65 7.87
C MET A 1 -9.95 -4.92 6.37
N LYS A 2 -9.44 -4.00 5.56
CA LYS A 2 -9.29 -4.18 4.12
C LYS A 2 -7.83 -4.42 3.77
N LYS A 3 -7.60 -5.32 2.82
CA LYS A 3 -6.28 -5.56 2.25
C LYS A 3 -6.08 -4.63 1.06
N ALA A 4 -4.92 -4.01 0.99
CA ALA A 4 -4.53 -3.18 -0.14
C ALA A 4 -3.07 -3.43 -0.49
N THR A 5 -2.74 -3.23 -1.76
CA THR A 5 -1.37 -3.23 -2.24
C THR A 5 -0.95 -1.77 -2.45
N LEU A 6 0.15 -1.38 -1.82
CA LEU A 6 0.83 -0.13 -2.12
C LEU A 6 1.88 -0.41 -3.17
N CYS A 7 1.86 0.36 -4.25
CA CYS A 7 2.90 0.36 -5.26
C CYS A 7 3.39 1.79 -5.39
N VAL A 8 4.63 2.05 -5.00
CA VAL A 8 5.20 3.40 -5.03
C VAL A 8 6.54 3.38 -5.71
N ASP A 9 6.80 4.35 -6.58
CA ASP A 9 8.09 4.48 -7.23
C ASP A 9 9.12 5.01 -6.22
N VAL A 10 10.27 4.36 -6.15
CA VAL A 10 11.34 4.69 -5.19
C VAL A 10 11.86 6.11 -5.40
N ASN A 11 11.73 6.63 -6.63
CA ASN A 11 12.22 7.95 -7.03
C ASN A 11 11.12 9.02 -7.07
N SER A 12 9.87 8.68 -6.72
CA SER A 12 8.76 9.63 -6.67
C SER A 12 8.62 10.26 -5.29
N ASP A 13 8.23 11.53 -5.23
CA ASP A 13 7.86 12.22 -3.98
C ASP A 13 6.68 11.54 -3.26
N GLU A 14 5.92 10.71 -3.97
CA GLU A 14 4.85 9.88 -3.41
C GLU A 14 5.34 8.87 -2.36
N ARG A 15 6.62 8.49 -2.42
CA ARG A 15 7.23 7.62 -1.41
C ARG A 15 7.18 8.26 -0.03
N GLU A 16 7.47 9.55 0.09
CA GLU A 16 7.40 10.26 1.37
C GLU A 16 5.97 10.27 1.92
N VAL A 17 4.98 10.48 1.03
CA VAL A 17 3.55 10.44 1.41
C VAL A 17 3.17 9.07 1.97
N VAL A 18 3.62 7.99 1.32
CA VAL A 18 3.38 6.62 1.77
C VAL A 18 4.09 6.34 3.08
N GLU A 19 5.35 6.77 3.26
CA GLU A 19 6.10 6.58 4.51
C GLU A 19 5.43 7.31 5.69
N VAL A 20 5.02 8.57 5.50
CA VAL A 20 4.29 9.33 6.54
C VAL A 20 2.96 8.67 6.88
N TRP A 21 2.21 8.21 5.87
CA TRP A 21 0.96 7.48 6.07
C TRP A 21 1.19 6.17 6.84
N LEU A 22 2.23 5.42 6.49
CA LEU A 22 2.61 4.16 7.15
C LEU A 22 2.94 4.39 8.61
N VAL A 23 3.69 5.46 8.94
CA VAL A 23 4.00 5.83 10.33
C VAL A 23 2.74 6.24 11.08
N LYS A 24 1.88 7.07 10.48
CA LYS A 24 0.61 7.53 11.07
C LYS A 24 -0.31 6.36 11.42
N TRP A 25 -0.44 5.40 10.51
CA TRP A 25 -1.35 4.27 10.66
C TRP A 25 -0.68 3.02 11.24
N ARG A 26 0.62 3.05 11.52
CA ARG A 26 1.42 1.89 11.97
C ARG A 26 0.78 1.10 13.10
N GLU A 27 0.21 1.79 14.08
CA GLU A 27 -0.42 1.19 15.26
C GLU A 27 -1.82 0.61 14.96
N ALA A 28 -2.45 1.08 13.89
CA ALA A 28 -3.77 0.66 13.42
C ALA A 28 -3.72 -0.30 12.21
N LEU A 29 -2.54 -0.49 11.60
CA LEU A 29 -2.29 -1.52 10.61
C LEU A 29 -2.39 -2.89 11.28
N GLY A 30 -3.26 -3.75 10.76
CA GLY A 30 -3.36 -5.14 11.20
C GLY A 30 -2.20 -5.98 10.67
N PHE A 31 -1.69 -5.62 9.49
CA PHE A 31 -0.61 -6.33 8.83
C PHE A 31 0.14 -5.42 7.85
N CYS A 32 1.44 -5.64 7.71
CA CYS A 32 2.27 -5.06 6.66
C CYS A 32 3.30 -6.12 6.24
N SER A 33 3.31 -6.48 4.96
CA SER A 33 4.31 -7.35 4.36
C SER A 33 5.65 -6.63 4.23
N GLU A 34 6.71 -7.40 3.99
CA GLU A 34 8.00 -6.84 3.57
C GLU A 34 7.89 -6.21 2.17
N ASN A 35 8.93 -5.47 1.77
CA ASN A 35 8.98 -4.89 0.44
C ASN A 35 9.11 -5.99 -0.61
N GLU A 36 8.03 -6.28 -1.32
CA GLU A 36 7.93 -7.22 -2.44
C GLU A 36 8.20 -6.53 -3.80
N GLY A 37 8.69 -5.29 -3.77
CA GLY A 37 9.06 -4.53 -4.94
C GLY A 37 10.17 -5.21 -5.76
N CYS A 38 10.30 -4.76 -7.01
CA CYS A 38 11.35 -5.24 -7.92
C CYS A 38 12.77 -4.87 -7.42
N GLY A 39 12.87 -4.02 -6.39
CA GLY A 39 14.13 -3.64 -5.74
C GLY A 39 14.99 -2.66 -6.56
N CYS A 40 14.53 -2.27 -7.75
CA CYS A 40 15.21 -1.31 -8.62
C CYS A 40 14.48 0.02 -8.80
N CYS A 41 13.15 0.00 -8.68
CA CYS A 41 12.31 0.96 -9.38
C CYS A 41 11.04 1.28 -8.59
N VAL A 42 10.33 0.24 -8.13
CA VAL A 42 9.12 0.36 -7.33
C VAL A 42 9.23 -0.48 -6.06
N ASP A 43 8.69 0.06 -4.98
CA ASP A 43 8.46 -0.66 -3.73
C ASP A 43 7.00 -1.11 -3.70
N ILE A 44 6.80 -2.38 -3.35
CA ILE A 44 5.47 -2.99 -3.28
C ILE A 44 5.26 -3.50 -1.86
N TYR A 45 4.16 -3.08 -1.23
CA TYR A 45 3.80 -3.49 0.13
C TYR A 45 2.37 -4.00 0.17
N HIS A 46 2.17 -5.17 0.78
CA HIS A 46 0.84 -5.66 1.11
C HIS A 46 0.47 -5.26 2.54
N ILE A 47 -0.56 -4.45 2.68
CA ILE A 47 -1.00 -3.94 3.98
C ILE A 47 -2.45 -4.36 4.26
N GLU A 48 -2.75 -4.51 5.54
CA GLU A 48 -4.12 -4.64 6.03
C GLU A 48 -4.44 -3.45 6.94
N ALA A 49 -5.34 -2.60 6.48
CA ALA A 49 -5.67 -1.33 7.12
C ALA A 49 -7.19 -1.14 7.21
N PRO A 50 -7.70 -0.30 8.14
CA PRO A 50 -9.10 0.08 8.14
C PRO A 50 -9.46 0.87 6.88
N GLU A 51 -10.72 0.80 6.45
CA GLU A 51 -11.20 1.48 5.23
C GLU A 51 -10.93 2.99 5.25
N ALA A 52 -11.03 3.63 6.43
CA ALA A 52 -10.70 5.03 6.60
C ALA A 52 -9.24 5.36 6.25
N ALA A 53 -8.30 4.46 6.57
CA ALA A 53 -6.89 4.64 6.27
C ALA A 53 -6.62 4.48 4.77
N ILE A 54 -7.25 3.48 4.13
CA ILE A 54 -7.15 3.26 2.68
C ILE A 54 -7.75 4.44 1.91
N ALA A 55 -8.85 5.01 2.39
CA ALA A 55 -9.47 6.18 1.78
C ALA A 55 -8.61 7.46 1.90
N GLU A 56 -7.63 7.51 2.81
CA GLU A 56 -6.66 8.62 2.89
C GLU A 56 -5.50 8.49 1.89
N LEU A 57 -5.26 7.29 1.33
CA LEU A 57 -4.17 7.08 0.38
C LEU A 57 -4.52 7.58 -1.02
N PRO A 58 -3.55 8.17 -1.74
CA PRO A 58 -3.77 8.56 -3.13
C PRO A 58 -3.95 7.32 -4.01
N LEU A 59 -4.87 7.40 -4.97
CA LEU A 59 -5.13 6.31 -5.92
C LEU A 59 -3.91 5.98 -6.80
N SER A 60 -2.95 6.90 -6.97
CA SER A 60 -1.71 6.64 -7.70
C SER A 60 -0.82 5.60 -7.03
N VAL A 61 -0.77 5.56 -5.69
CA VAL A 61 0.04 4.59 -4.94
C VAL A 61 -0.78 3.37 -4.50
N LEU A 62 -2.10 3.53 -4.44
CA LEU A 62 -3.01 2.48 -4.05
C LEU A 62 -3.31 1.59 -5.27
N ALA A 63 -2.52 0.53 -5.41
CA ALA A 63 -2.86 -0.58 -6.29
C ALA A 63 -3.97 -1.40 -5.61
N THR A 64 -5.22 -0.97 -5.76
CA THR A 64 -6.36 -1.81 -5.35
C THR A 64 -6.47 -2.99 -6.30
N SER A 65 -5.66 -4.03 -6.09
CA SER A 65 -6.08 -5.35 -6.50
C SER A 65 -7.20 -5.73 -5.55
N ASP A 66 -8.43 -5.43 -5.96
CA ASP A 66 -9.51 -6.35 -5.64
C ASP A 66 -8.97 -7.70 -6.12
N TRP A 67 -8.56 -8.56 -5.18
CA TRP A 67 -8.31 -9.96 -5.49
C TRP A 67 -9.69 -10.56 -5.79
N SER A 68 -10.29 -10.12 -6.90
CA SER A 68 -11.39 -10.79 -7.54
C SER A 68 -10.81 -12.11 -7.99
N GLU A 69 -11.14 -13.14 -7.23
CA GLU A 69 -11.25 -14.51 -7.73
C GLU A 69 -12.24 -14.48 -8.91
N ASP A 70 -11.76 -14.11 -10.11
CA ASP A 70 -12.51 -14.32 -11.35
C ASP A 70 -11.50 -14.54 -12.49
N ASP A 71 -11.19 -15.82 -12.76
CA ASP A 71 -11.32 -16.41 -14.09
C ASP A 71 -11.17 -17.94 -14.00
N GLY A 72 -12.28 -18.66 -14.25
CA GLY A 72 -12.29 -19.95 -14.97
C GLY A 72 -12.06 -21.25 -14.20
#